data_AF-A0A099FCS8-F1
#
_entry.id   AF-A0A099FCS8-F1
#
_cell.length_a   1.000
_cell.length_b   1.000
_cell.length_c   1.000
_cell.angle_alpha   90.00
_cell.angle_beta   90.00
_cell.angle_gamma   90.00
#
_symmetry.space_group_name_H-M   'P 1'
#
loop_
_entity.id
_entity.type
_entity.pdbx_description
1 polymer ?
#
loop_
_entity_poly.entity_id
_entity_poly.type
_entity_poly.pdbx_seq_one_letter_code
_entity_poly.pdbx_strand_id
1 'polypeptide(L)'
;MTTLFQALMLILDILWFIMIAHIIMSWLINFQVLNLRQPLVAQVWDGLNRLLEPLYRPIRSILPDLGGIDLAPLVVFIGIIILQRALVNNAGFFLGY
;
A
#
# COMPACT_ATOMS: atom_id res chain seq x y z
N MET A 1 -1.12 -25.16 9.86
CA MET A 1 -0.91 -23.71 10.11
C MET A 1 -1.72 -22.85 9.14
N THR A 2 -2.96 -23.25 8.85
CA THR A 2 -3.79 -22.65 7.79
C THR A 2 -4.35 -21.29 8.18
N THR A 3 -4.75 -21.14 9.45
CA THR A 3 -5.25 -19.88 10.01
C THR A 3 -4.19 -18.78 10.01
N LEU A 4 -2.92 -19.12 10.27
CA LEU A 4 -1.81 -18.16 10.19
C LEU A 4 -1.61 -17.65 8.76
N PHE A 5 -1.60 -18.56 7.78
CA PHE A 5 -1.52 -18.20 6.36
C PHE A 5 -2.68 -17.27 5.96
N GLN A 6 -3.91 -17.62 6.34
CA GLN A 6 -5.09 -16.80 6.06
C GLN A 6 -5.00 -15.42 6.73
N ALA A 7 -4.53 -15.34 7.97
CA ALA A 7 -4.35 -14.07 8.67
C ALA A 7 -3.31 -13.16 7.98
N LEU A 8 -2.18 -13.73 7.55
CA LEU A 8 -1.16 -12.97 6.80
C LEU A 8 -1.69 -12.50 5.44
N MET A 9 -2.38 -13.37 4.70
CA MET A 9 -3.01 -12.99 3.44
C MET A 9 -4.04 -11.87 3.64
N LEU A 10 -4.90 -11.98 4.65
CA LEU A 10 -5.89 -10.95 4.98
C LEU A 10 -5.23 -9.59 5.24
N ILE A 11 -4.15 -9.57 6.02
CA ILE A 11 -3.42 -8.32 6.31
C ILE A 11 -2.85 -7.72 5.02
N LEU A 12 -2.22 -8.54 4.17
CA LEU A 12 -1.68 -8.08 2.89
C LEU A 12 -2.78 -7.59 1.95
N ASP A 13 -3.94 -8.24 1.91
CA ASP A 13 -5.08 -7.84 1.08
C ASP A 13 -5.68 -6.51 1.56
N ILE A 14 -5.76 -6.29 2.88
CA ILE A 14 -6.18 -5.00 3.46
C ILE A 14 -5.16 -3.92 3.09
N LEU A 15 -3.86 -4.18 3.24
CA LEU A 15 -2.82 -3.23 2.84
C LEU A 15 -2.90 -2.92 1.35
N TRP A 16 -3.06 -3.94 0.51
CA TRP A 16 -3.23 -3.80 -0.93
C TRP A 16 -4.43 -2.90 -1.27
N PHE A 17 -5.58 -3.09 -0.60
CA PHE A 17 -6.76 -2.26 -0.80
C PHE A 17 -6.53 -0.79 -0.41
N ILE A 18 -5.93 -0.55 0.77
CA ILE A 18 -5.62 0.81 1.25
C ILE A 18 -4.65 1.49 0.28
N MET A 19 -3.64 0.76 -0.21
CA MET A 19 -2.69 1.25 -1.21
C MET A 19 -3.37 1.65 -2.52
N ILE A 20 -4.27 0.82 -3.04
CA ILE A 20 -5.06 1.14 -4.23
C ILE A 20 -5.90 2.40 -4.00
N ALA A 21 -6.60 2.50 -2.85
CA ALA A 21 -7.38 3.68 -2.51
C ALA A 21 -6.51 4.94 -2.48
N HIS A 22 -5.30 4.85 -1.90
CA HIS A 22 -4.34 5.95 -1.86
C HIS A 22 -3.83 6.35 -3.26
N ILE A 23 -3.47 5.39 -4.12
CA ILE A 23 -3.01 5.66 -5.49
C ILE A 23 -4.13 6.33 -6.31
N ILE A 24 -5.36 5.82 -6.22
CA ILE A 24 -6.52 6.41 -6.91
C ILE A 24 -6.78 7.82 -6.39
N MET A 25 -6.81 8.02 -5.07
CA MET A 25 -6.95 9.36 -4.47
C MET A 25 -5.86 10.32 -4.95
N SER A 26 -4.61 9.88 -5.02
CA SER A 26 -3.48 10.66 -5.54
C SER A 26 -3.73 11.15 -6.97
N TRP A 27 -4.16 10.25 -7.86
CA TRP A 27 -4.52 10.62 -9.23
C TRP A 27 -5.72 11.55 -9.30
N LEU A 28 -6.78 11.26 -8.55
CA LEU A 28 -7.98 12.11 -8.51
C LEU A 28 -7.65 13.54 -8.04
N ILE A 29 -6.77 13.69 -7.05
CA ILE A 29 -6.30 14.99 -6.58
C ILE A 29 -5.41 15.66 -7.63
N ASN A 30 -4.45 14.92 -8.22
CA ASN A 30 -3.52 15.46 -9.21
C ASN A 30 -4.25 15.98 -10.46
N PHE A 31 -5.21 15.20 -10.98
CA PHE A 31 -6.09 15.58 -12.10
C PHE A 31 -7.19 16.59 -11.72
N GLN A 32 -7.14 17.17 -10.51
CA GLN A 32 -8.09 18.17 -10.03
C GLN A 32 -9.56 17.69 -10.01
N VAL A 33 -9.79 16.37 -9.98
CA VAL A 33 -11.13 15.77 -9.83
C VAL A 33 -11.61 15.91 -8.38
N LEU A 34 -10.70 15.70 -7.43
CA LEU A 34 -10.95 15.91 -6.00
C LEU A 34 -10.20 17.14 -5.49
N ASN A 35 -10.85 17.93 -4.65
CA ASN A 35 -10.29 19.15 -4.11
C ASN A 35 -9.99 19.01 -2.61
N LEU A 36 -8.71 19.13 -2.24
CA LEU A 36 -8.25 19.08 -0.84
C LEU A 36 -8.78 20.24 0.02
N ARG A 37 -9.39 21.28 -0.56
CA ARG A 37 -10.08 22.31 0.23
C ARG A 37 -11.36 21.79 0.88
N GLN A 38 -11.91 20.67 0.41
CA GLN A 38 -13.07 20.03 1.01
C GLN A 38 -12.64 19.24 2.26
N PRO A 39 -13.18 19.53 3.45
CA PRO A 39 -12.71 18.92 4.70
C PRO A 39 -12.74 17.39 4.69
N LEU A 40 -13.75 16.79 4.07
CA LEU A 40 -13.86 15.34 3.96
C LEU A 40 -12.73 14.73 3.12
N VAL A 41 -12.43 15.31 1.96
CA VAL A 41 -11.37 14.83 1.06
C VAL A 41 -10.01 14.96 1.75
N ALA A 42 -9.75 16.09 2.40
CA ALA A 42 -8.52 16.32 3.17
C ALA A 42 -8.36 15.31 4.30
N GLN A 43 -9.41 15.06 5.09
CA GLN A 43 -9.37 14.10 6.19
C GLN A 43 -9.08 12.68 5.71
N VAL A 44 -9.73 12.24 4.62
CA VAL A 44 -9.46 10.91 4.04
C VAL A 44 -8.04 10.85 3.50
N TRP A 45 -7.59 11.88 2.79
CA TRP A 45 -6.23 11.95 2.25
C TRP A 45 -5.18 11.91 3.36
N ASP A 46 -5.33 12.72 4.40
CA ASP A 46 -4.43 12.76 5.55
C ASP A 46 -4.46 11.45 6.33
N GLY A 47 -5.64 10.84 6.48
CA GLY A 47 -5.80 9.53 7.10
C GLY A 47 -5.03 8.44 6.36
N LEU A 48 -5.19 8.38 5.03
CA LEU A 48 -4.47 7.43 4.18
C LEU A 48 -2.96 7.66 4.24
N ASN A 49 -2.50 8.92 4.16
CA ASN A 49 -1.08 9.24 4.27
C ASN A 49 -0.51 8.80 5.63
N ARG A 50 -1.18 9.12 6.74
CA ARG A 50 -0.70 8.74 8.08
C ARG A 50 -0.62 7.25 8.29
N LEU A 51 -1.57 6.49 7.72
CA LEU A 51 -1.56 5.03 7.78
C LEU A 51 -0.41 4.42 6.97
N LEU A 52 -0.08 5.02 5.83
CA LEU A 52 0.94 4.50 4.90
C LEU A 52 2.34 5.06 5.13
N GLU A 53 2.48 6.20 5.83
CA GLU A 53 3.76 6.85 6.12
C GLU A 53 4.80 5.92 6.75
N PRO A 54 4.45 5.02 7.72
CA PRO A 54 5.43 4.09 8.28
C PRO A 54 6.00 3.10 7.25
N LEU A 55 5.23 2.77 6.22
CA LEU A 55 5.67 1.91 5.11
C LEU A 55 6.45 2.71 4.06
N TYR A 56 6.01 3.94 3.77
CA TYR A 56 6.57 4.78 2.71
C TYR A 56 7.89 5.42 3.10
N ARG A 57 8.01 5.91 4.33
CA ARG A 57 9.18 6.67 4.80
C ARG A 57 10.50 5.89 4.67
N PRO A 58 10.59 4.62 5.09
CA PRO A 58 11.82 3.84 4.90
C PRO A 58 12.14 3.66 3.41
N ILE A 59 11.12 3.38 2.59
CA ILE A 59 11.31 3.16 1.15
C ILE A 59 11.78 4.44 0.45
N ARG A 60 11.21 5.60 0.79
CA ARG A 60 11.62 6.90 0.27
C ARG A 60 13.08 7.23 0.63
N SER A 61 13.58 6.78 1.77
CA SER A 61 14.99 6.99 2.15
C SER A 61 15.99 6.14 1.36
N ILE A 62 15.54 5.07 0.71
CA ILE A 62 16.37 4.17 -0.11
C ILE A 62 16.31 4.56 -1.58
N LEU A 63 15.19 5.13 -2.02
CA LEU A 63 15.00 5.55 -3.41
C LEU A 63 15.84 6.80 -3.72
N PRO A 64 16.44 6.87 -4.92
CA PRO A 64 17.07 8.10 -5.38
C PRO A 64 16.03 9.22 -5.53
N ASP A 65 16.44 10.47 -5.35
CA ASP A 65 15.55 11.62 -5.56
C ASP A 65 15.18 11.76 -7.05
N LEU A 66 13.94 11.44 -7.39
CA LEU A 66 13.42 11.46 -8.77
C LEU A 66 12.72 12.76 -9.16
N GLY A 67 13.14 13.89 -8.58
CA GLY A 67 12.68 15.21 -9.01
C GLY A 67 11.18 15.46 -8.76
N GLY A 68 10.69 15.12 -7.56
CA GLY A 68 9.34 15.48 -7.10
C GLY A 68 8.24 14.46 -7.37
N ILE A 69 8.54 13.34 -8.06
CA ILE A 69 7.62 12.21 -8.18
C ILE A 69 7.89 11.23 -7.05
N ASP A 70 6.89 11.01 -6.19
CA ASP A 70 6.98 10.01 -5.13
C ASP A 70 6.72 8.61 -5.70
N LEU A 71 7.78 7.84 -5.90
CA LEU A 71 7.67 6.43 -6.31
C LEU A 71 7.50 5.46 -5.15
N ALA A 72 7.58 5.92 -3.89
CA ALA A 72 7.45 5.04 -2.73
C ALA A 72 6.14 4.22 -2.77
N PRO A 73 4.96 4.80 -3.08
CA PRO A 73 3.71 4.04 -3.19
C PRO A 73 3.79 2.87 -4.17
N LEU A 74 4.40 3.09 -5.34
CA LEU A 74 4.53 2.04 -6.36
C LEU A 74 5.43 0.91 -5.89
N VAL A 75 6.56 1.25 -5.25
CA VAL A 75 7.52 0.25 -4.74
C VAL A 75 6.89 -0.58 -3.62
N VAL A 76 6.16 0.05 -2.70
CA VAL A 76 5.43 -0.65 -1.63
C VAL A 76 4.39 -1.58 -2.22
N PHE A 77 3.65 -1.11 -3.21
CA PHE A 77 2.60 -1.88 -3.88
C PHE A 77 3.17 -3.15 -4.54
N ILE A 78 4.28 -3.01 -5.28
CA ILE A 78 5.00 -4.14 -5.86
C ILE A 78 5.48 -5.10 -4.76
N GLY A 79 6.02 -4.57 -3.66
CA GLY A 79 6.44 -5.34 -2.50
C GLY A 79 5.32 -6.20 -1.92
N ILE A 80 4.13 -5.63 -1.74
CA ILE A 80 2.94 -6.35 -1.25
C ILE A 80 2.56 -7.50 -2.21
N ILE A 81 2.54 -7.24 -3.52
CA ILE A 81 2.22 -8.28 -4.51
C ILE A 81 3.24 -9.42 -4.46
N ILE A 82 4.54 -9.09 -4.34
CA ILE A 82 5.60 -10.10 -4.21
C ILE A 82 5.38 -10.92 -2.93
N LEU A 83 5.06 -10.28 -1.81
CA LEU A 83 4.79 -10.96 -0.54
C LEU A 83 3.57 -11.88 -0.61
N GLN A 84 2.46 -11.44 -1.22
CA GLN A 84 1.27 -12.27 -1.45
C GLN A 84 1.63 -13.51 -2.30
N ARG A 85 2.33 -13.31 -3.42
CA ARG A 85 2.78 -14.42 -4.29
C ARG A 85 3.73 -15.36 -3.56
N ALA A 86 4.65 -14.83 -2.77
CA ALA A 86 5.59 -15.62 -1.99
C ALA A 86 4.85 -16.47 -0.95
N LEU A 87 3.87 -15.92 -0.25
CA LEU A 87 3.04 -16.69 0.69
C LEU A 87 2.28 -17.80 -0.02
N VAL A 88 1.60 -17.48 -1.12
CA VAL A 88 0.81 -18.46 -1.89
C VAL A 88 1.70 -19.59 -2.42
N ASN A 89 2.86 -19.27 -2.99
CA ASN A 89 3.79 -20.27 -3.51
C ASN A 89 4.36 -21.17 -2.42
N ASN A 90 4.54 -20.64 -1.20
CA ASN A 90 5.00 -21.39 -0.04
C ASN A 90 3.85 -21.93 0.82
N ALA A 91 2.62 -21.94 0.31
CA ALA A 91 1.45 -22.40 1.07
C ALA A 91 1.61 -23.84 1.57
N GLY A 92 2.36 -24.71 0.86
CA GLY A 92 2.65 -26.09 1.29
C GLY A 92 3.22 -26.17 2.71
N PHE A 93 4.12 -25.26 3.07
CA PHE A 93 4.69 -25.16 4.42
C PHE A 93 3.62 -24.91 5.50
N PHE A 94 2.57 -24.14 5.18
CA PHE A 94 1.49 -23.82 6.11
C PHE A 94 0.39 -24.88 6.15
N LEU A 95 0.18 -25.57 5.04
CA LEU A 95 -0.87 -26.58 4.87
C LEU A 95 -0.44 -27.98 5.35
N GLY A 96 0.87 -28.21 5.55
CA GLY A 96 1.40 -29.41 6.21
C GLY A 96 1.65 -30.59 5.28
N TYR A 97 2.07 -30.32 4.04
CA TYR A 97 2.52 -31.31 3.07
C TYR A 97 3.92 -30.97 2.59
#